data_AF-W1DRS5-F1
#
_entry.id   AF-W1DRS5-F1
#
_cell.length_a   1.000
_cell.length_b   1.000
_cell.length_c   1.000
_cell.angle_alpha   90.00
_cell.angle_beta   90.00
_cell.angle_gamma   90.00
#
_symmetry.space_group_name_H-M   'P 1'
#
loop_
_entity.id
_entity.type
_entity.pdbx_description
1 polymer ?
#
loop_
_entity_poly.entity_id
_entity_poly.type
_entity_poly.pdbx_seq_one_letter_code
_entity_poly.pdbx_strand_id
1 'polypeptide(L)'
;MVRIDDGRSSILLTGDIERQAEQAMISRYWRHLTSTLIQVPHHGSNTSSSALLVRRVDGAAALASASRYNAWRMPSYKVVQRYRQRGYRWFATPQQGQITVVFSAEGWQIHSLRDQVLPRWYHQWFGAPADNG
;
A
#
# COMPACT_ATOMS: atom_id res chain seq x y z
N MET A 1 14.23 -2.20 -4.62
CA MET A 1 12.86 -2.63 -5.02
C MET A 1 12.92 -4.07 -5.48
N VAL A 2 11.86 -4.83 -5.26
CA VAL A 2 11.76 -6.23 -5.69
C VAL A 2 10.34 -6.48 -6.17
N ARG A 3 10.19 -7.05 -7.36
CA ARG A 3 8.90 -7.61 -7.80
C ARG A 3 8.98 -9.12 -7.59
N ILE A 4 7.99 -9.67 -6.89
CA ILE A 4 7.85 -11.10 -6.64
C ILE A 4 6.58 -11.56 -7.34
N ASP A 5 6.62 -12.69 -8.05
CA ASP A 5 5.47 -13.24 -8.74
C ASP A 5 5.49 -14.78 -8.80
N ASP A 6 4.31 -15.36 -8.96
CA ASP A 6 4.07 -16.80 -9.16
C ASP A 6 3.61 -17.11 -10.60
N GLY A 7 3.80 -16.17 -11.54
CA GLY A 7 3.27 -16.22 -12.91
C GLY A 7 1.80 -15.83 -13.07
N ARG A 8 1.03 -15.67 -11.99
CA ARG A 8 -0.39 -15.25 -12.01
C ARG A 8 -0.63 -13.96 -11.22
N SER A 9 -0.13 -13.91 -10.00
CA SER A 9 -0.19 -12.80 -9.07
C SER A 9 1.20 -12.26 -8.79
N SER A 10 1.29 -10.97 -8.48
CA SER A 10 2.57 -10.33 -8.18
C SER A 10 2.44 -9.21 -7.17
N ILE A 11 3.53 -8.98 -6.43
CA ILE A 11 3.66 -7.85 -5.52
C ILE A 11 4.91 -7.05 -5.85
N LEU A 12 4.77 -5.73 -5.93
CA LEU A 12 5.90 -4.80 -6.01
C LEU A 12 6.25 -4.30 -4.61
N LEU A 13 7.44 -4.67 -4.13
CA LEU A 13 8.03 -4.19 -2.88
C LEU A 13 8.95 -3.01 -3.19
N THR A 14 8.50 -1.82 -2.85
CA THR A 14 9.19 -0.58 -3.20
C THR A 14 10.16 -0.12 -2.11
N GLY A 15 9.96 -0.55 -0.86
CA GLY A 15 10.65 0.06 0.29
C GLY A 15 10.31 1.54 0.42
N ASP A 16 11.30 2.34 0.82
CA ASP A 16 11.12 3.77 1.09
C ASP A 16 11.59 4.69 -0.04
N ILE A 17 11.49 4.22 -1.28
CA ILE A 17 11.84 5.04 -2.45
C ILE A 17 10.95 6.28 -2.54
N GLU A 18 11.58 7.40 -2.87
CA GLU A 18 10.91 8.67 -3.16
C GLU A 18 10.87 8.93 -4.68
N ARG A 19 10.15 9.99 -5.10
CA ARG A 19 9.89 10.32 -6.53
C ARG A 19 11.10 10.20 -7.46
N GLN A 20 12.29 10.62 -7.04
CA GLN A 20 13.48 10.53 -7.90
C GLN A 20 13.86 9.07 -8.18
N ALA A 21 13.84 8.22 -7.15
CA ALA A 21 14.08 6.79 -7.28
C ALA A 21 12.92 6.09 -8.02
N GLU A 22 11.68 6.53 -7.84
CA GLU A 22 10.54 6.06 -8.64
C GLU A 22 10.74 6.33 -10.12
N GLN A 23 11.15 7.55 -10.48
CA GLN A 23 11.40 7.93 -11.86
C GLN A 23 12.55 7.10 -12.47
N ALA A 24 13.65 6.92 -11.74
CA ALA A 24 14.75 6.08 -12.18
C ALA A 24 14.31 4.62 -12.40
N MET A 25 13.52 4.07 -11.47
CA MET A 25 12.92 2.74 -11.58
C MET A 25 12.03 2.63 -12.81
N ILE A 26 11.14 3.60 -13.02
CA ILE A 26 10.18 3.61 -14.11
C ILE A 26 10.88 3.70 -15.46
N SER A 27 11.90 4.57 -15.58
CA SER A 27 12.69 4.70 -16.81
C SER A 27 13.44 3.42 -17.15
N ARG A 28 14.00 2.73 -16.16
CA ARG A 28 14.82 1.53 -16.38
C ARG A 28 14.00 0.25 -16.57
N TYR A 29 12.90 0.11 -15.84
CA TYR A 29 12.15 -1.13 -15.75
C TYR A 29 10.71 -0.98 -16.24
N TRP A 30 10.43 0.01 -17.09
CA TRP A 30 9.07 0.36 -17.53
C TRP A 30 8.23 -0.89 -17.78
N ARG A 31 8.66 -1.84 -18.60
CA ARG A 31 7.87 -3.04 -18.97
C ARG A 31 7.60 -4.04 -17.84
N HIS A 32 8.28 -3.95 -16.71
CA HIS A 32 8.25 -4.97 -15.63
C HIS A 32 7.59 -4.51 -14.33
N LEU A 33 6.94 -3.34 -14.32
CA LEU A 33 6.37 -2.76 -13.10
C LEU A 33 4.89 -3.07 -12.87
N THR A 34 4.18 -3.65 -13.83
CA THR A 34 2.79 -4.08 -13.59
C THR A 34 2.78 -5.10 -12.46
N SER A 35 1.95 -4.89 -11.44
CA SER A 35 1.84 -5.82 -10.31
C SER A 35 0.44 -5.87 -9.74
N THR A 36 0.02 -7.03 -9.24
CA THR A 36 -1.30 -7.22 -8.64
C THR A 36 -1.47 -6.40 -7.37
N LEU A 37 -0.41 -6.35 -6.54
CA LEU A 37 -0.35 -5.56 -5.33
C LEU A 37 0.92 -4.69 -5.30
N ILE A 38 0.87 -3.63 -4.52
CA ILE A 38 2.02 -2.78 -4.22
C ILE A 38 2.13 -2.55 -2.72
N GLN A 39 3.32 -2.76 -2.17
CA GLN A 39 3.70 -2.17 -0.89
C GLN A 39 3.90 -0.67 -1.14
N VAL A 40 3.09 0.17 -0.50
CA VAL A 40 3.12 1.61 -0.72
C VAL A 40 4.51 2.16 -0.37
N PRO A 41 5.17 2.91 -1.27
CA PRO A 41 6.46 3.49 -1.00
C PRO A 41 6.46 4.40 0.22
N HIS A 42 7.55 4.35 0.98
CA HIS A 42 7.88 5.33 2.02
C HIS A 42 6.71 5.59 2.98
N HIS A 43 6.07 4.52 3.44
CA HIS A 43 4.91 4.57 4.35
C HIS A 43 3.72 5.43 3.87
N GLY A 44 3.68 5.80 2.58
CA GLY A 44 2.71 6.74 2.03
C GLY A 44 3.04 8.22 2.25
N SER A 45 4.34 8.57 2.33
CA SER A 45 4.81 9.96 2.35
C SER A 45 4.41 10.72 1.09
N ASN A 46 4.15 12.03 1.22
CA ASN A 46 3.92 12.92 0.08
C ASN A 46 5.12 13.01 -0.87
N THR A 47 6.34 12.69 -0.42
CA THR A 47 7.55 12.62 -1.26
C THR A 47 7.60 11.38 -2.16
N SER A 48 6.58 10.52 -2.10
CA SER A 48 6.49 9.26 -2.82
C SER A 48 5.12 9.04 -3.48
N SER A 49 4.94 7.85 -4.05
CA SER A 49 3.75 7.38 -4.74
C SER A 49 3.32 8.29 -5.88
N SER A 50 4.24 8.71 -6.76
CA SER A 50 3.92 9.58 -7.89
C SER A 50 2.75 9.03 -8.73
N ALA A 51 1.98 9.92 -9.36
CA ALA A 51 0.88 9.51 -10.23
C ALA A 51 1.36 8.59 -11.37
N LEU A 52 2.58 8.81 -11.86
CA LEU A 52 3.21 7.95 -12.86
C LEU A 52 3.46 6.54 -12.32
N LEU A 53 3.99 6.41 -11.10
CA LEU A 53 4.18 5.11 -10.45
C LEU A 53 2.85 4.37 -10.28
N VAL A 54 1.87 5.01 -9.62
CA VAL A 54 0.57 4.40 -9.31
C VAL A 54 -0.13 3.93 -10.58
N ARG A 55 -0.08 4.75 -11.64
CA ARG A 55 -0.61 4.39 -12.96
C ARG A 55 0.18 3.27 -13.61
N ARG A 56 1.51 3.25 -13.48
CA ARG A 56 2.35 2.26 -14.14
C ARG A 56 2.19 0.88 -13.49
N VAL A 57 2.04 0.82 -12.18
CA VAL A 57 1.86 -0.45 -11.48
C VAL A 57 0.50 -1.08 -11.80
N ASP A 58 -0.54 -0.25 -11.96
CA ASP A 58 -1.89 -0.63 -12.40
C ASP A 58 -2.45 -1.87 -11.66
N GLY A 59 -2.22 -1.94 -10.35
CA GLY A 59 -2.63 -3.04 -9.49
C GLY A 59 -4.03 -2.88 -8.89
N ALA A 60 -4.41 -3.87 -8.09
CA ALA A 60 -5.72 -3.96 -7.46
C ALA A 60 -5.73 -3.58 -5.97
N ALA A 61 -4.59 -3.72 -5.27
CA ALA A 61 -4.50 -3.41 -3.83
C ALA A 61 -3.17 -2.73 -3.46
N ALA A 62 -3.23 -1.79 -2.52
CA ALA A 62 -2.11 -1.03 -2.01
C ALA A 62 -1.99 -1.23 -0.50
N LEU A 63 -0.79 -1.62 -0.04
CA LEU A 63 -0.49 -2.01 1.33
C LEU A 63 0.48 -1.00 1.96
N ALA A 64 -0.02 -0.15 2.84
CA ALA A 64 0.81 0.81 3.56
C ALA A 64 1.23 0.25 4.93
N SER A 65 2.54 0.10 5.14
CA SER A 65 3.08 -0.06 6.48
C SER A 65 3.27 1.34 7.07
N ALA A 66 2.61 1.65 8.17
CA ALA A 66 2.78 2.92 8.89
C ALA A 66 2.48 2.73 10.38
N SER A 67 2.97 3.65 11.20
CA SER A 67 2.66 3.68 12.63
C SER A 67 1.33 4.39 12.88
N ARG A 68 0.51 3.85 13.80
CA ARG A 68 -0.81 4.43 14.18
C ARG A 68 -0.71 5.86 14.69
N TYR A 69 0.36 6.15 15.43
CA TYR A 69 0.70 7.49 15.87
C TYR A 69 2.07 7.79 15.30
N ASN A 70 2.15 8.77 14.41
CA ASN A 70 3.42 9.24 13.91
C ASN A 70 3.35 10.76 13.71
N ALA A 71 4.45 11.44 14.06
CA ALA A 71 4.53 12.90 13.97
C ALA A 71 4.34 13.41 12.53
N TRP A 72 4.63 12.57 11.55
CA TRP A 72 4.57 12.87 10.13
C TRP A 72 3.17 12.71 9.51
N ARG A 73 2.19 12.22 10.28
CA ARG A 73 0.80 11.96 9.83
C ARG A 73 0.73 11.13 8.54
N MET A 74 1.53 10.07 8.49
CA MET A 74 1.53 9.09 7.40
C MET A 74 0.53 7.95 7.66
N PRO A 75 -0.10 7.37 6.62
CA PRO A 75 0.00 7.73 5.20
C PRO A 75 -0.66 9.09 4.91
N SER A 76 -0.09 9.88 4.02
CA SER A 76 -0.71 11.16 3.68
C SER A 76 -2.03 10.96 2.93
N TYR A 77 -3.06 11.74 3.32
CA TYR A 77 -4.35 11.76 2.63
C TYR A 77 -4.25 11.86 1.10
N LYS A 78 -3.35 12.72 0.58
CA LYS A 78 -3.14 12.88 -0.87
C LYS A 78 -2.66 11.60 -1.54
N VAL A 79 -1.84 10.81 -0.86
CA VAL A 79 -1.37 9.51 -1.36
C VAL A 79 -2.51 8.50 -1.34
N VAL A 80 -3.24 8.39 -0.23
CA VAL A 80 -4.41 7.50 -0.10
C VAL A 80 -5.43 7.77 -1.22
N GLN A 81 -5.77 9.03 -1.44
CA GLN A 81 -6.72 9.43 -2.48
C GLN A 81 -6.22 9.08 -3.88
N ARG A 82 -4.93 9.27 -4.18
CA ARG A 82 -4.34 8.92 -5.48
C ARG A 82 -4.49 7.44 -5.81
N TYR A 83 -4.26 6.55 -4.83
CA TYR A 83 -4.47 5.12 -5.02
C TYR A 83 -5.95 4.79 -5.19
N ARG A 84 -6.83 5.34 -4.36
CA ARG A 84 -8.28 5.10 -4.44
C ARG A 84 -8.88 5.57 -5.77
N GLN A 85 -8.49 6.74 -6.25
CA GLN A 85 -8.90 7.28 -7.56
C GLN A 85 -8.47 6.37 -8.72
N ARG A 86 -7.42 5.57 -8.54
CA ARG A 86 -6.96 4.60 -9.54
C ARG A 86 -7.55 3.20 -9.35
N GLY A 87 -8.49 3.04 -8.42
CA GLY A 87 -9.23 1.79 -8.20
C GLY A 87 -8.60 0.84 -7.19
N TYR A 88 -7.52 1.24 -6.50
CA TYR A 88 -6.86 0.36 -5.54
C TYR A 88 -7.69 0.22 -4.27
N ARG A 89 -7.82 -1.02 -3.79
CA ARG A 89 -8.22 -1.31 -2.40
C ARG A 89 -7.07 -0.91 -1.47
N TRP A 90 -7.36 -0.06 -0.50
CA TRP A 90 -6.35 0.48 0.42
C TRP A 90 -6.34 -0.28 1.74
N PHE A 91 -5.17 -0.75 2.16
CA PHE A 91 -4.93 -1.38 3.46
C PHE A 91 -3.76 -0.72 4.16
N ALA A 92 -3.87 -0.48 5.46
CA ALA A 92 -2.80 0.15 6.22
C ALA A 92 -2.67 -0.44 7.63
N THR A 93 -1.44 -0.77 8.04
CA THR A 93 -1.19 -1.41 9.34
C THR A 93 -1.75 -0.65 10.56
N PRO A 94 -1.86 0.70 10.57
CA PRO A 94 -2.52 1.41 11.66
C PRO A 94 -3.97 1.01 11.92
N GLN A 95 -4.73 0.68 10.87
CA GLN A 95 -6.15 0.29 10.96
C GLN A 95 -6.29 -1.23 11.03
N GLN A 96 -5.53 -1.96 10.21
CA GLN A 96 -5.67 -3.41 10.04
C GLN A 96 -4.84 -4.27 11.02
N GLY A 97 -3.82 -3.71 11.67
CA GLY A 97 -2.81 -4.51 12.37
C GLY A 97 -1.91 -5.24 11.37
N GLN A 98 -1.60 -6.52 11.64
CA GLN A 98 -0.92 -7.36 10.65
C GLN A 98 -1.81 -7.53 9.42
N ILE A 99 -1.19 -7.41 8.23
CA ILE A 99 -1.82 -7.70 6.94
C ILE A 99 -1.13 -8.94 6.36
N THR A 100 -1.89 -9.97 6.06
CA THR A 100 -1.42 -11.20 5.41
C THR A 100 -2.02 -11.29 4.02
N VAL A 101 -1.16 -11.43 3.01
CA VAL A 101 -1.58 -11.68 1.63
C VAL A 101 -1.32 -13.14 1.32
N VAL A 102 -2.35 -13.84 0.85
CA VAL A 102 -2.26 -15.23 0.42
C VAL A 102 -2.42 -15.29 -1.08
N PHE A 103 -1.43 -15.87 -1.76
CA PHE A 103 -1.49 -16.19 -3.18
C PHE A 103 -1.77 -17.69 -3.34
N SER A 104 -2.69 -18.03 -4.23
CA SER A 104 -3.19 -19.38 -4.48
C SER A 104 -3.56 -19.57 -5.95
N ALA A 105 -3.86 -20.79 -6.37
CA ALA A 105 -4.25 -21.07 -7.75
C ALA A 105 -5.59 -20.39 -8.11
N GLU A 106 -6.46 -20.18 -7.13
CA GLU A 106 -7.79 -19.57 -7.22
C GLU A 106 -7.74 -18.04 -7.21
N GLY A 107 -6.56 -17.45 -6.98
CA GLY A 107 -6.35 -16.01 -6.94
C GLY A 107 -5.63 -15.57 -5.67
N TRP A 108 -5.98 -14.37 -5.20
CA TRP A 108 -5.34 -13.75 -4.04
C TRP A 108 -6.36 -13.24 -3.02
N GLN A 109 -5.98 -13.34 -1.75
CA GLN A 109 -6.79 -12.91 -0.62
C GLN A 109 -5.97 -12.07 0.35
N ILE A 110 -6.64 -11.16 1.04
CA ILE A 110 -6.03 -10.31 2.07
C ILE A 110 -6.77 -10.54 3.38
N HIS A 111 -6.01 -10.92 4.40
CA HIS A 111 -6.45 -11.08 5.77
C HIS A 111 -5.82 -10.01 6.65
N SER A 112 -6.56 -9.53 7.65
CA SER A 112 -6.01 -8.61 8.65
C SER A 112 -6.30 -9.09 10.06
N LEU A 113 -5.36 -8.87 10.97
CA LEU A 113 -5.49 -9.30 12.36
C LEU A 113 -6.72 -8.65 13.03
N ARG A 114 -6.94 -7.35 12.79
CA ARG A 114 -8.02 -6.61 13.46
C ARG A 114 -9.38 -6.82 12.83
N ASP A 115 -9.48 -7.08 11.52
CA ASP A 115 -10.79 -7.30 10.90
C ASP A 115 -11.26 -8.75 11.08
N GLN A 116 -10.34 -9.72 11.18
CA GLN A 116 -10.70 -11.14 11.07
C GLN A 116 -10.38 -11.98 12.32
N VAL A 117 -9.35 -11.63 13.09
CA VAL A 117 -8.91 -12.44 14.24
C VAL A 117 -9.33 -11.83 15.57
N LEU A 118 -9.38 -10.49 15.66
CA LEU A 118 -9.83 -9.75 16.85
C LEU A 118 -10.81 -8.62 16.48
N PRO A 119 -12.02 -8.93 15.97
CA PRO A 119 -12.98 -7.94 15.44
C PRO A 119 -13.70 -7.12 16.53
N ARG A 120 -13.02 -6.82 17.63
CA ARG A 120 -13.60 -6.06 18.75
C ARG A 120 -13.73 -4.59 18.36
N TRP A 121 -14.99 -4.16 18.20
CA TRP A 121 -15.39 -2.82 17.74
C TRP A 121 -14.69 -1.66 18.47
N TYR A 122 -14.36 -1.81 19.76
CA TYR A 122 -13.73 -0.74 20.57
C TYR A 122 -12.23 -0.51 20.28
N HIS A 123 -11.54 -1.40 19.56
CA HIS A 123 -10.12 -1.18 19.19
C HIS A 123 -9.96 -0.03 18.17
N GLN A 124 -11.05 0.34 17.48
CA GLN A 124 -11.11 1.51 16.61
C GLN A 124 -11.17 2.83 17.40
N TRP A 125 -11.75 2.84 18.61
CA TRP A 125 -11.97 4.06 19.41
C TRP A 125 -10.73 4.58 20.12
N PHE A 126 -9.78 3.72 20.46
CA PHE A 126 -8.54 4.16 21.12
C PHE A 126 -7.42 4.40 20.11
N GLY A 127 -7.40 5.59 19.50
CA GLY A 127 -6.19 6.09 18.85
C GLY A 127 -6.36 6.76 17.50
N ALA A 128 -5.96 8.04 17.49
CA ALA A 128 -5.95 9.03 16.42
C ALA A 128 -7.37 9.39 15.92
N PRO A 129 -7.80 10.66 16.03
CA PRO A 129 -8.99 11.12 15.33
C PRO A 129 -8.82 10.84 13.84
N ALA A 130 -9.93 10.55 13.15
CA ALA A 130 -9.97 10.63 11.70
C ALA A 130 -9.82 12.12 11.31
N ASP A 131 -8.57 12.55 11.19
CA ASP A 131 -8.11 13.81 10.61
C ASP A 131 -8.55 15.13 11.30
N ASN A 132 -7.70 16.15 11.20
CA ASN A 132 -8.04 17.56 11.44
C ASN A 132 -7.85 18.31 10.10
N GLY A 133 -8.82 18.21 9.20
CA GLY A 133 -8.86 18.99 7.95
C GLY A 133 -8.86 18.17 6.68
#